data_AF-A0A9X5BJJ1-F1
#
_entry.id   AF-A0A9X5BJJ1-F1
#
_cell.length_a   1.000
_cell.length_b   1.000
_cell.length_c   1.000
_cell.angle_alpha   90.00
_cell.angle_beta   90.00
_cell.angle_gamma   90.00
#
_symmetry.space_group_name_H-M   'P 1'
#
loop_
_entity.id
_entity.type
_entity.pdbx_description
1 polymer ?
#
loop_
_entity_poly.entity_id
_entity_poly.type
_entity_poly.pdbx_seq_one_letter_code
_entity_poly.pdbx_strand_id
1 'polypeptide(L)'
;MQINYLDAVSSVLNMMRQPPDSACKNIDMHRTCYTTFFKHLMDKGIPFSMDAALDWLEIKKQEISYETCSQYRNALFRLEHYLLFGDIESPFCRSEDSFFCWSGMSESFFRLAYELEEYYAANQNPSYYHTYSVATKEFFRLATSLGITEPEAVTIDTLIEYWNTYCKSCGSPVRRQNAVCAMTALMKYLHLQGDVPECYQLVLFGGNAEILPGMRLSKTGAAFHPSVSLEHKAEDYLDALNDWKYMESLKAVYRNDFTWYFMFLELNRLEHSAETVTLWTNMLPDQAKGSNPVSARRSHTIRMFEKYLQGTMESNMSADAERASDHLPPWSKSILDGFIESRRRDGMADSTLTMCRVAGCSFFKYLEDNGIDHPASITPDAVKAFRNHDVHSTPESKNAYRAKLRQLLRYMAGPDLVPPTLVFAVSASCAPRCGIVDVLSDDMVGKIYEYREKASTPIELRDTAMVMLGLRMGIRGADILKLQVNDFDWKNKTVSFVQQKTGKAITLPVPTDVGNSVYKYIMNGHPESAAAGSGYIFIRHQAPYIPLKVTTACRGALKRILAKYGFELSAGQGFHMTRKTFATRMLMYGKEASNRKQDIDRQHHTIPNQRPKDKHCGNVHNWLWNHG
;
A
#
# COMPACT_ATOMS: atom_id res chain seq x y z
N MET A 1 -3.62 -16.82 -50.31
CA MET A 1 -3.36 -18.26 -50.46
C MET A 1 -4.67 -19.04 -50.32
N GLN A 2 -5.65 -18.82 -51.20
CA GLN A 2 -7.01 -19.39 -51.09
C GLN A 2 -7.16 -20.78 -51.75
N ILE A 3 -6.09 -21.31 -52.33
CA ILE A 3 -6.13 -22.52 -53.18
C ILE A 3 -5.85 -23.82 -52.39
N ASN A 4 -5.39 -23.78 -51.13
CA ASN A 4 -4.83 -25.00 -50.50
C ASN A 4 -5.71 -25.72 -49.45
N TYR A 5 -6.86 -25.18 -49.03
CA TYR A 5 -7.65 -25.80 -47.94
C TYR A 5 -8.46 -27.02 -48.39
N LEU A 6 -9.23 -26.88 -49.47
CA LEU A 6 -10.10 -27.95 -49.98
C LEU A 6 -9.29 -29.12 -50.55
N ASP A 7 -8.17 -28.81 -51.19
CA ASP A 7 -7.22 -29.81 -51.72
C ASP A 7 -6.57 -30.57 -50.56
N ALA A 8 -6.11 -29.87 -49.51
CA ALA A 8 -5.56 -30.49 -48.33
C ALA A 8 -6.57 -31.36 -47.56
N VAL A 9 -7.80 -30.89 -47.38
CA VAL A 9 -8.88 -31.69 -46.79
C VAL A 9 -9.12 -32.97 -47.60
N SER A 10 -9.13 -32.85 -48.93
CA SER A 10 -9.34 -34.00 -49.82
C SER A 10 -8.21 -35.02 -49.72
N SER A 11 -6.96 -34.56 -49.70
CA SER A 11 -5.79 -35.41 -49.53
C SER A 11 -5.77 -36.09 -48.16
N VAL A 12 -6.06 -35.35 -47.08
CA VAL A 12 -6.11 -35.90 -45.72
C VAL A 12 -7.15 -37.01 -45.61
N LEU A 13 -8.36 -36.76 -46.10
CA LEU A 13 -9.44 -37.75 -46.09
C LEU A 13 -9.12 -38.97 -46.98
N ASN A 14 -8.35 -38.80 -48.06
CA ASN A 14 -7.90 -39.93 -48.89
C ASN A 14 -6.80 -40.76 -48.22
N MET A 15 -5.84 -40.12 -47.54
CA MET A 15 -4.78 -40.82 -46.81
C MET A 15 -5.35 -41.61 -45.62
N MET A 16 -6.35 -41.08 -44.92
CA MET A 16 -7.07 -41.80 -43.86
C MET A 16 -7.80 -43.06 -44.34
N ARG A 17 -8.03 -43.23 -45.65
CA ARG A 17 -8.64 -44.44 -46.23
C ARG A 17 -7.63 -45.54 -46.57
N GLN A 18 -6.34 -45.22 -46.60
CA GLN A 18 -5.28 -46.17 -46.96
C GLN A 18 -4.65 -46.81 -45.70
N PRO A 19 -4.20 -48.09 -45.76
CA PRO A 19 -3.49 -48.72 -44.64
C PRO A 19 -2.17 -48.01 -44.31
N PRO A 20 -1.74 -47.93 -43.03
CA PRO A 20 -2.28 -48.60 -41.83
C PRO A 20 -3.48 -47.90 -41.17
N ASP A 21 -3.85 -46.70 -41.63
CA ASP A 21 -4.88 -45.83 -41.02
C ASP A 21 -6.33 -46.15 -41.45
N SER A 22 -6.52 -47.11 -42.37
CA SER A 22 -7.84 -47.54 -42.90
C SER A 22 -8.83 -48.05 -41.83
N ALA A 23 -8.39 -48.20 -40.58
CA ALA A 23 -9.22 -48.54 -39.42
C ALA A 23 -9.80 -47.32 -38.68
N CYS A 24 -9.58 -46.09 -39.15
CA CYS A 24 -10.03 -44.87 -38.47
C CYS A 24 -11.56 -44.74 -38.48
N LYS A 25 -12.20 -45.14 -37.37
CA LYS A 25 -13.67 -45.18 -37.19
C LYS A 25 -14.39 -43.82 -37.29
N ASN A 26 -13.66 -42.70 -37.41
CA ASN A 26 -14.19 -41.33 -37.25
C ASN A 26 -14.06 -40.44 -38.51
N ILE A 27 -13.81 -40.99 -39.70
CA ILE A 27 -13.58 -40.20 -40.93
C ILE A 27 -14.74 -39.22 -41.25
N ASP A 28 -15.99 -39.62 -40.99
CA ASP A 28 -17.17 -38.78 -41.21
C ASP A 28 -17.23 -37.60 -40.24
N MET A 29 -16.71 -37.79 -39.01
CA MET A 29 -16.61 -36.74 -38.01
C MET A 29 -15.53 -35.71 -38.40
N HIS A 30 -14.41 -36.15 -38.95
CA HIS A 30 -13.36 -35.27 -39.50
C HIS A 30 -13.90 -34.46 -40.69
N ARG A 31 -14.62 -35.12 -41.62
CA ARG A 31 -15.29 -34.44 -42.74
C ARG A 31 -16.28 -33.37 -42.24
N THR A 32 -17.05 -33.68 -41.21
CA THR A 32 -18.02 -32.73 -40.63
C THR A 32 -17.29 -31.53 -40.00
N CYS A 33 -16.21 -31.79 -39.25
CA CYS A 33 -15.35 -30.74 -38.69
C CYS A 33 -14.83 -29.80 -39.78
N TYR A 34 -14.17 -30.33 -40.82
CA TYR A 34 -13.61 -29.50 -41.90
C TYR A 34 -14.67 -28.70 -42.65
N THR A 35 -15.83 -29.30 -42.91
CA THR A 35 -16.92 -28.63 -43.63
C THR A 35 -17.51 -27.48 -42.81
N THR A 36 -17.71 -27.71 -41.51
CA THR A 36 -18.29 -26.70 -40.61
C THR A 36 -17.30 -25.58 -40.29
N PHE A 37 -16.01 -25.90 -40.18
CA PHE A 37 -14.96 -24.91 -40.04
C PHE A 37 -14.77 -24.09 -41.32
N PHE A 38 -14.78 -24.73 -42.50
CA PHE A 38 -14.68 -24.02 -43.78
C PHE A 38 -15.82 -23.01 -43.97
N LYS A 39 -17.05 -23.37 -43.59
CA LYS A 39 -18.18 -22.42 -43.59
C LYS A 39 -17.90 -21.23 -42.67
N HIS A 40 -17.36 -21.47 -41.48
CA HIS A 40 -17.00 -20.39 -40.56
C HIS A 40 -15.93 -19.44 -41.14
N LEU A 41 -14.89 -20.00 -41.78
CA LEU A 41 -13.86 -19.21 -42.46
C LEU A 41 -14.46 -18.32 -43.56
N MET A 42 -15.35 -18.88 -44.37
CA MET A 42 -16.02 -18.16 -45.45
C MET A 42 -16.99 -17.08 -44.93
N ASP A 43 -17.80 -17.40 -43.92
CA ASP A 43 -18.76 -16.47 -43.32
C ASP A 43 -18.06 -15.29 -42.63
N LYS A 44 -16.88 -15.51 -42.07
CA LYS A 44 -16.06 -14.49 -41.39
C LYS A 44 -15.05 -13.80 -42.31
N GLY A 45 -14.87 -14.28 -43.54
CA GLY A 45 -13.88 -13.75 -44.48
C GLY A 45 -12.43 -13.88 -44.00
N ILE A 46 -12.14 -14.84 -43.11
CA ILE A 46 -10.82 -15.05 -42.52
C ILE A 46 -10.08 -16.18 -43.27
N PRO A 47 -8.78 -16.03 -43.56
CA PRO A 47 -7.99 -17.09 -44.15
C PRO A 47 -7.86 -18.28 -43.18
N PHE A 48 -7.61 -19.47 -43.72
CA PHE A 48 -7.27 -20.61 -42.87
C PHE A 48 -5.98 -20.33 -42.08
N SER A 49 -6.08 -20.47 -40.77
CA SER A 49 -4.96 -20.59 -39.83
C SER A 49 -5.39 -21.52 -38.69
N MET A 50 -4.43 -22.10 -37.98
CA MET A 50 -4.75 -22.91 -36.80
C MET A 50 -5.32 -22.07 -35.66
N ASP A 51 -4.97 -20.79 -35.58
CA ASP A 51 -5.58 -19.86 -34.63
C ASP A 51 -7.08 -19.70 -34.89
N ALA A 52 -7.47 -19.48 -36.16
CA ALA A 52 -8.86 -19.43 -36.56
C ALA A 52 -9.59 -20.76 -36.29
N ALA A 53 -8.87 -21.89 -36.44
CA ALA A 53 -9.40 -23.22 -36.19
C ALA A 53 -9.72 -23.47 -34.71
N LEU A 54 -8.81 -23.07 -33.83
CA LEU A 54 -8.97 -23.23 -32.38
C LEU A 54 -9.93 -22.18 -31.79
N ASP A 55 -9.97 -20.95 -32.32
CA ASP A 55 -10.99 -19.95 -31.96
C ASP A 55 -12.39 -20.46 -32.30
N TRP A 56 -12.54 -21.01 -33.51
CA TRP A 56 -13.77 -21.67 -33.94
C TRP A 56 -14.12 -22.86 -33.04
N LEU A 57 -13.14 -23.67 -32.63
CA LEU A 57 -13.34 -24.81 -31.75
C LEU A 57 -13.85 -24.37 -30.36
N GLU A 58 -13.33 -23.28 -29.78
CA GLU A 58 -13.80 -22.75 -28.50
C GLU A 58 -15.23 -22.21 -28.58
N ILE A 59 -15.62 -21.59 -29.70
CA ILE A 59 -17.01 -21.21 -29.95
C ILE A 59 -17.87 -22.47 -30.02
N LYS A 60 -17.42 -23.48 -30.77
CA LYS A 60 -18.16 -24.73 -30.98
C LYS A 60 -18.26 -25.60 -29.73
N LYS A 61 -17.32 -25.52 -28.80
CA LYS A 61 -17.31 -26.25 -27.53
C LYS A 61 -18.55 -25.99 -26.67
N GLN A 62 -19.23 -24.86 -26.87
CA GLN A 62 -20.49 -24.54 -26.20
C GLN A 62 -21.71 -25.22 -26.84
N GLU A 63 -21.58 -25.71 -28.07
CA GLU A 63 -22.66 -26.28 -28.89
C GLU A 63 -22.57 -27.81 -29.03
N ILE A 64 -21.40 -28.40 -28.77
CA ILE A 64 -21.12 -29.83 -29.00
C ILE A 64 -20.63 -30.52 -27.72
N SER A 65 -20.74 -31.86 -27.66
CA SER A 65 -20.23 -32.61 -26.51
C SER A 65 -18.70 -32.54 -26.42
N TYR A 66 -18.16 -32.79 -25.22
CA TYR A 66 -16.72 -32.83 -24.98
C TYR A 66 -16.01 -33.83 -25.90
N GLU A 67 -16.60 -35.00 -26.10
CA GLU A 67 -16.08 -36.04 -26.99
C GLU A 67 -16.04 -35.56 -28.44
N THR A 68 -17.11 -34.93 -28.93
CA THR A 68 -17.14 -34.36 -30.29
C THR A 68 -16.13 -33.23 -30.46
N CYS A 69 -15.98 -32.36 -29.44
CA CYS A 69 -15.00 -31.28 -29.43
C CYS A 69 -13.56 -31.81 -29.50
N SER A 70 -13.26 -32.88 -28.76
CA SER A 70 -11.96 -33.57 -28.81
C SER A 70 -11.68 -34.15 -30.20
N GLN A 71 -12.68 -34.77 -30.83
CA GLN A 71 -12.55 -35.32 -32.18
C GLN A 71 -12.38 -34.22 -33.25
N TYR A 72 -13.06 -33.08 -33.10
CA TYR A 72 -12.89 -31.93 -33.99
C TYR A 72 -11.49 -31.34 -33.87
N ARG A 73 -10.97 -31.26 -32.65
CA ARG A 73 -9.59 -30.81 -32.39
C ARG A 73 -8.57 -31.72 -33.07
N ASN A 74 -8.72 -33.04 -32.93
CA ASN A 74 -7.86 -34.02 -33.61
C ASN A 74 -7.95 -33.93 -35.14
N ALA A 75 -9.13 -33.64 -35.68
CA ALA A 75 -9.29 -33.40 -37.10
C ALA A 75 -8.49 -32.17 -37.56
N LEU A 76 -8.62 -31.04 -36.87
CA LEU A 76 -7.90 -29.82 -37.25
C LEU A 76 -6.38 -29.99 -37.19
N PHE A 77 -5.87 -30.69 -36.17
CA PHE A 77 -4.43 -30.99 -36.10
C PHE A 77 -3.94 -31.92 -37.20
N ARG A 78 -4.74 -32.91 -37.62
CA ARG A 78 -4.40 -33.75 -38.78
C ARG A 78 -4.34 -32.96 -40.08
N LEU A 79 -5.28 -32.04 -40.27
CA LEU A 79 -5.29 -31.18 -41.45
C LEU A 79 -4.06 -30.27 -41.50
N GLU A 80 -3.68 -29.74 -40.35
CA GLU A 80 -2.47 -28.95 -40.19
C GLU A 80 -1.20 -29.76 -40.45
N HIS A 81 -1.09 -30.98 -39.91
CA HIS A 81 0.04 -31.87 -40.16
C HIS A 81 0.26 -32.09 -41.66
N TYR A 82 -0.80 -32.46 -42.39
CA TYR A 82 -0.71 -32.66 -43.83
C TYR A 82 -0.32 -31.39 -44.60
N LEU A 83 -0.86 -30.23 -44.21
CA LEU A 83 -0.52 -28.96 -44.86
C LEU A 83 0.97 -28.59 -44.71
N LEU A 84 1.64 -29.11 -43.68
CA LEU A 84 3.04 -28.82 -43.39
C LEU A 84 4.00 -29.86 -43.99
N PHE A 85 3.58 -31.11 -44.13
CA PHE A 85 4.46 -32.22 -44.49
C PHE A 85 4.09 -33.03 -45.72
N GLY A 86 2.83 -32.92 -46.16
CA GLY A 86 2.30 -33.75 -47.23
C GLY A 86 1.95 -35.18 -46.82
N ASP A 87 2.05 -35.54 -45.54
CA ASP A 87 1.64 -36.85 -45.01
C ASP A 87 0.91 -36.78 -43.65
N ILE A 88 0.58 -37.97 -43.11
CA ILE A 88 -0.10 -38.15 -41.84
C ILE A 88 0.60 -39.32 -41.11
N GLU A 89 1.62 -39.02 -40.31
CA GLU A 89 2.21 -40.03 -39.41
C GLU A 89 1.32 -40.15 -38.15
N SER A 90 0.89 -41.38 -37.82
CA SER A 90 0.17 -41.81 -36.61
C SER A 90 -1.39 -41.80 -36.60
N PRO A 91 -2.03 -42.84 -36.03
CA PRO A 91 -3.48 -42.92 -35.79
C PRO A 91 -4.00 -41.93 -34.73
N PHE A 92 -3.14 -41.13 -34.10
CA PHE A 92 -3.51 -40.04 -33.20
C PHE A 92 -2.57 -38.84 -33.36
N CYS A 93 -2.95 -37.82 -34.14
CA CYS A 93 -2.37 -36.49 -33.94
C CYS A 93 -2.93 -35.97 -32.61
N ARG A 94 -2.18 -36.08 -31.52
CA ARG A 94 -2.53 -35.47 -30.25
C ARG A 94 -2.28 -33.97 -30.35
N SER A 95 -2.82 -33.17 -29.43
CA SER A 95 -2.51 -31.73 -29.39
C SER A 95 -1.03 -31.40 -29.25
N GLU A 96 -0.23 -32.38 -28.85
CA GLU A 96 1.23 -32.32 -28.76
C GLU A 96 1.92 -32.19 -30.14
N ASP A 97 1.35 -32.78 -31.19
CA ASP A 97 1.97 -32.96 -32.51
C ASP A 97 1.59 -31.87 -33.54
N SER A 98 0.89 -30.80 -33.12
CA SER A 98 0.47 -29.73 -34.01
C SER A 98 1.68 -28.93 -34.51
N PHE A 99 1.97 -29.06 -35.80
CA PHE A 99 3.29 -28.79 -36.37
C PHE A 99 3.54 -27.32 -36.76
N PHE A 100 2.56 -26.42 -36.63
CA PHE A 100 2.73 -24.99 -36.92
C PHE A 100 3.82 -24.31 -36.10
N CYS A 101 4.21 -24.95 -34.99
CA CYS A 101 5.20 -24.43 -34.07
C CYS A 101 6.66 -24.72 -34.44
N TRP A 102 6.95 -25.50 -35.50
CA TRP A 102 8.31 -26.04 -35.71
C TRP A 102 9.19 -25.16 -36.61
N SER A 103 8.59 -24.28 -37.42
CA SER A 103 9.35 -23.35 -38.28
C SER A 103 9.63 -22.02 -37.58
N GLY A 104 10.90 -21.67 -37.43
CA GLY A 104 11.33 -20.34 -36.96
C GLY A 104 11.64 -20.21 -35.47
N MET A 105 11.79 -21.33 -34.73
CA MET A 105 12.38 -21.33 -33.39
C MET A 105 13.88 -21.66 -33.45
N SER A 106 14.67 -21.15 -32.50
CA SER A 106 16.06 -21.58 -32.31
C SER A 106 16.14 -23.05 -31.85
N GLU A 107 17.31 -23.65 -32.02
CA GLU A 107 17.56 -25.03 -31.58
C GLU A 107 17.39 -25.20 -30.06
N SER A 108 17.80 -24.22 -29.25
CA SER A 108 17.63 -24.28 -27.79
C SER A 108 16.17 -24.19 -27.36
N PHE A 109 15.37 -23.29 -27.96
CA PHE A 109 13.94 -23.21 -27.66
C PHE A 109 13.18 -24.45 -28.12
N PHE A 110 13.64 -25.08 -29.21
CA PHE A 110 13.13 -26.37 -29.64
C PHE A 110 13.37 -27.45 -28.58
N ARG A 111 14.60 -27.57 -28.06
CA ARG A 111 14.92 -28.52 -26.96
C ARG A 111 14.11 -28.22 -25.70
N LEU A 112 14.02 -26.95 -25.32
CA LEU A 112 13.26 -26.50 -24.15
C LEU A 112 11.78 -26.90 -24.22
N ALA A 113 11.17 -26.94 -25.41
CA ALA A 113 9.80 -27.41 -25.56
C ALA A 113 9.62 -28.87 -25.10
N TYR A 114 10.58 -29.74 -25.41
CA TYR A 114 10.57 -31.13 -24.96
C TYR A 114 10.83 -31.24 -23.46
N GLU A 115 11.80 -30.47 -22.94
CA GLU A 115 12.11 -30.45 -21.50
C GLU A 115 10.91 -30.00 -20.67
N LEU A 116 10.14 -29.02 -21.16
CA LEU A 116 8.89 -28.59 -20.53
C LEU A 116 7.85 -29.71 -20.54
N GLU A 117 7.70 -30.44 -21.63
CA GLU A 117 6.76 -31.56 -21.72
C GLU A 117 7.09 -32.65 -20.68
N GLU A 118 8.36 -33.03 -20.59
CA GLU A 118 8.85 -33.98 -19.59
C GLU A 118 8.64 -33.46 -18.16
N TYR A 119 8.95 -32.17 -17.92
CA TYR A 119 8.73 -31.53 -16.62
C TYR A 119 7.25 -31.57 -16.20
N TYR A 120 6.33 -31.25 -17.11
CA TYR A 120 4.90 -31.28 -16.79
C TYR A 120 4.39 -32.71 -16.61
N ALA A 121 4.96 -33.69 -17.30
CA ALA A 121 4.63 -35.09 -17.11
C ALA A 121 5.11 -35.65 -15.76
N ALA A 122 6.31 -35.24 -15.30
CA ALA A 122 6.93 -35.75 -14.09
C ALA A 122 6.54 -34.98 -12.82
N ASN A 123 6.35 -33.66 -12.90
CA ASN A 123 6.28 -32.78 -11.72
C ASN A 123 4.96 -32.01 -11.60
N GLN A 124 4.11 -32.00 -12.63
CA GLN A 124 2.84 -31.25 -12.66
C GLN A 124 1.71 -32.10 -13.27
N ASN A 125 0.59 -31.48 -13.62
CA ASN A 125 -0.47 -32.13 -14.38
C ASN A 125 -0.16 -32.02 -15.89
N PRO A 126 -0.04 -33.14 -16.64
CA PRO A 126 0.25 -33.13 -18.08
C PRO A 126 -0.71 -32.28 -18.91
N SER A 127 -1.98 -32.20 -18.48
CA SER A 127 -3.01 -31.40 -19.18
C SER A 127 -2.71 -29.90 -19.21
N TYR A 128 -1.92 -29.38 -18.26
CA TYR A 128 -1.51 -27.98 -18.27
C TYR A 128 -0.52 -27.68 -19.40
N TYR A 129 0.42 -28.60 -19.68
CA TYR A 129 1.31 -28.43 -20.83
C TYR A 129 0.52 -28.32 -22.13
N HIS A 130 -0.46 -29.21 -22.38
CA HIS A 130 -1.29 -29.13 -23.58
C HIS A 130 -2.13 -27.84 -23.69
N THR A 131 -2.44 -27.21 -22.56
CA THR A 131 -3.16 -25.94 -22.53
C THR A 131 -2.22 -24.77 -22.84
N TYR A 132 -0.96 -24.85 -22.39
CA TYR A 132 0.02 -23.77 -22.50
C TYR A 132 0.92 -23.90 -23.74
N SER A 133 1.05 -25.08 -24.32
CA SER A 133 2.04 -25.41 -25.35
C SER A 133 1.99 -24.46 -26.56
N VAL A 134 0.79 -24.15 -27.06
CA VAL A 134 0.63 -23.24 -28.20
C VAL A 134 1.15 -21.84 -27.86
N ALA A 135 0.75 -21.28 -26.73
CA ALA A 135 1.20 -19.96 -26.27
C ALA A 135 2.71 -19.93 -26.00
N THR A 136 3.25 -20.99 -25.39
CA THR A 136 4.69 -21.16 -25.14
C THR A 136 5.50 -21.20 -26.44
N LYS A 137 5.06 -21.99 -27.42
CA LYS A 137 5.76 -22.11 -28.70
C LYS A 137 5.66 -20.82 -29.54
N GLU A 138 4.56 -20.09 -29.44
CA GLU A 138 4.43 -18.76 -30.05
C GLU A 138 5.41 -17.74 -29.45
N PHE A 139 5.61 -17.79 -28.13
CA PHE A 139 6.65 -17.00 -27.48
C PHE A 139 8.04 -17.35 -27.98
N PHE A 140 8.39 -18.63 -28.10
CA PHE A 140 9.69 -19.08 -28.63
C PHE A 140 9.95 -18.60 -30.06
N ARG A 141 8.94 -18.67 -30.93
CA ARG A 141 9.03 -18.16 -32.30
C ARG A 141 9.23 -16.65 -32.33
N LEU A 142 8.50 -15.91 -31.50
CA LEU A 142 8.68 -14.47 -31.38
C LEU A 142 10.08 -14.12 -30.83
N ALA A 143 10.54 -14.79 -29.79
CA ALA A 143 11.87 -14.58 -29.22
C ALA A 143 12.95 -14.79 -30.30
N THR A 144 12.82 -15.88 -31.06
CA THR A 144 13.75 -16.19 -32.17
C THR A 144 13.71 -15.13 -33.27
N SER A 145 12.53 -14.61 -33.63
CA SER A 145 12.41 -13.55 -34.65
C SER A 145 12.98 -12.20 -34.18
N LEU A 146 13.05 -11.97 -32.87
CA LEU A 146 13.74 -10.85 -32.24
C LEU A 146 15.26 -11.08 -32.09
N GLY A 147 15.79 -12.21 -32.58
CA GLY A 147 17.21 -12.56 -32.50
C GLY A 147 17.63 -13.16 -31.16
N ILE A 148 16.68 -13.50 -30.29
CA ILE A 148 16.94 -14.19 -29.03
C ILE A 148 16.94 -15.69 -29.33
N THR A 149 18.10 -16.31 -29.22
CA THR A 149 18.26 -17.73 -29.57
C THR A 149 18.50 -18.61 -28.36
N GLU A 150 18.59 -18.07 -27.15
CA GLU A 150 18.80 -18.82 -25.91
C GLU A 150 17.81 -18.36 -24.84
N PRO A 151 17.34 -19.25 -23.93
CA PRO A 151 16.40 -18.88 -22.87
C PRO A 151 16.96 -17.81 -21.92
N GLU A 152 18.25 -17.87 -21.60
CA GLU A 152 18.95 -16.90 -20.75
C GLU A 152 18.92 -15.48 -21.32
N ALA A 153 18.77 -15.32 -22.64
CA ALA A 153 18.74 -14.01 -23.29
C ALA A 153 17.35 -13.37 -23.33
N VAL A 154 16.34 -14.01 -22.73
CA VAL A 154 14.98 -13.46 -22.59
C VAL A 154 15.00 -12.23 -21.68
N THR A 155 14.31 -11.16 -22.09
CA THR A 155 14.20 -9.93 -21.31
C THR A 155 12.74 -9.54 -21.06
N ILE A 156 12.48 -8.60 -20.15
CA ILE A 156 11.15 -8.01 -19.98
C ILE A 156 10.59 -7.47 -21.30
N ASP A 157 11.46 -6.92 -22.16
CA ASP A 157 11.05 -6.38 -23.45
C ASP A 157 10.52 -7.46 -24.38
N THR A 158 11.12 -8.66 -24.34
CA THR A 158 10.64 -9.83 -25.07
C THR A 158 9.22 -10.20 -24.64
N LEU A 159 8.94 -10.17 -23.33
CA LEU A 159 7.61 -10.47 -22.78
C LEU A 159 6.59 -9.38 -23.13
N ILE A 160 6.97 -8.11 -23.08
CA ILE A 160 6.11 -6.99 -23.49
C ILE A 160 5.80 -7.08 -24.99
N GLU A 161 6.76 -7.45 -25.83
CA GLU A 161 6.53 -7.63 -27.26
C GLU A 161 5.58 -8.81 -27.52
N TYR A 162 5.74 -9.91 -26.77
CA TYR A 162 4.80 -11.04 -26.82
C TYR A 162 3.38 -10.63 -26.43
N TRP A 163 3.24 -9.79 -25.40
CA TRP A 163 1.95 -9.24 -25.03
C TRP A 163 1.31 -8.45 -26.17
N ASN A 164 2.10 -7.59 -26.83
CA ASN A 164 1.61 -6.70 -27.88
C ASN A 164 1.25 -7.44 -29.17
N THR A 165 2.02 -8.47 -29.54
CA THR A 165 1.85 -9.20 -30.81
C THR A 165 0.84 -10.35 -30.69
N TYR A 166 0.92 -11.14 -29.61
CA TYR A 166 0.14 -12.37 -29.46
C TYR A 166 -1.03 -12.22 -28.46
N CYS A 167 -0.77 -11.77 -27.23
CA CYS A 167 -1.85 -11.70 -26.21
C CYS A 167 -2.97 -10.73 -26.60
N LYS A 168 -2.64 -9.60 -27.25
CA LYS A 168 -3.64 -8.64 -27.74
C LYS A 168 -4.39 -9.10 -28.98
N SER A 169 -3.76 -9.90 -29.85
CA SER A 169 -4.41 -10.44 -31.07
C SER A 169 -5.36 -11.59 -30.76
N CYS A 170 -5.23 -12.24 -29.60
CA CYS A 170 -6.21 -13.21 -29.10
C CYS A 170 -7.62 -12.62 -29.04
N GLY A 171 -8.53 -13.11 -29.90
CA GLY A 171 -9.92 -12.66 -29.96
C GLY A 171 -10.76 -13.06 -28.74
N SER A 172 -10.34 -14.10 -28.01
CA SER A 172 -11.02 -14.60 -26.79
C SER A 172 -10.30 -14.16 -25.51
N PRO A 173 -11.02 -13.59 -24.51
CA PRO A 173 -10.45 -13.26 -23.20
C PRO A 173 -9.86 -14.47 -22.48
N VAL A 174 -10.46 -15.66 -22.65
CA VAL A 174 -9.97 -16.91 -22.04
C VAL A 174 -8.63 -17.32 -22.64
N ARG A 175 -8.47 -17.19 -23.97
CA ARG A 175 -7.19 -17.47 -24.64
C ARG A 175 -6.10 -16.51 -24.21
N ARG A 176 -6.42 -15.22 -24.09
CA ARG A 176 -5.50 -14.23 -23.54
C ARG A 176 -5.07 -14.58 -22.12
N GLN A 177 -6.01 -14.96 -21.26
CA GLN A 177 -5.69 -15.39 -19.89
C GLN A 177 -4.82 -16.64 -19.88
N ASN A 178 -5.09 -17.61 -20.75
CA ASN A 178 -4.26 -18.81 -20.90
C ASN A 178 -2.85 -18.48 -21.37
N ALA A 179 -2.68 -17.53 -22.31
CA ALA A 179 -1.38 -17.07 -22.77
C ALA A 179 -0.57 -16.40 -21.64
N VAL A 180 -1.24 -15.59 -20.80
CA VAL A 180 -0.63 -15.01 -19.59
C VAL A 180 -0.20 -16.10 -18.62
N CYS A 181 -1.09 -17.06 -18.31
CA CYS A 181 -0.78 -18.17 -17.43
C CYS A 181 0.38 -19.04 -17.96
N ALA A 182 0.42 -19.28 -19.26
CA ALA A 182 1.51 -20.00 -19.92
C ALA A 182 2.85 -19.30 -19.73
N MET A 183 2.90 -17.98 -19.93
CA MET A 183 4.13 -17.19 -19.72
C MET A 183 4.53 -17.14 -18.24
N THR A 184 3.58 -16.98 -17.31
CA THR A 184 3.88 -17.06 -15.88
C THR A 184 4.49 -18.41 -15.52
N ALA A 185 3.98 -19.50 -16.07
CA ALA A 185 4.49 -20.84 -15.79
C ALA A 185 5.85 -21.10 -16.46
N LEU A 186 6.04 -20.64 -17.71
CA LEU A 186 7.31 -20.73 -18.42
C LEU A 186 8.41 -19.95 -17.69
N MET A 187 8.16 -18.68 -17.32
CA MET A 187 9.15 -17.86 -16.61
C MET A 187 9.50 -18.45 -15.25
N LYS A 188 8.54 -19.10 -14.56
CA LYS A 188 8.84 -19.88 -13.34
C LYS A 188 9.78 -21.04 -13.60
N TYR A 189 9.55 -21.81 -14.67
CA TYR A 189 10.42 -22.92 -15.04
C TYR A 189 11.84 -22.43 -15.39
N LEU A 190 11.94 -21.39 -16.21
CA LEU A 190 13.22 -20.79 -16.59
C LEU A 190 13.97 -20.20 -15.38
N HIS A 191 13.25 -19.60 -14.43
CA HIS A 191 13.85 -19.12 -13.18
C HIS A 191 14.43 -20.28 -12.35
N LEU A 192 13.75 -21.44 -12.30
CA LEU A 192 14.27 -22.62 -11.60
C LEU A 192 15.57 -23.17 -12.23
N GLN A 193 15.77 -22.97 -13.53
CA GLN A 193 17.03 -23.29 -14.23
C GLN A 193 18.11 -22.21 -14.04
N GLY A 194 17.73 -21.02 -13.57
CA GLY A 194 18.62 -19.86 -13.43
C GLY A 194 18.70 -18.98 -14.68
N ASP A 195 17.86 -19.23 -15.70
CA ASP A 195 17.91 -18.53 -16.98
C ASP A 195 17.37 -17.10 -16.91
N VAL A 196 16.34 -16.88 -16.08
CA VAL A 196 15.65 -15.58 -15.97
C VAL A 196 15.38 -15.19 -14.51
N PRO A 197 15.24 -13.89 -14.20
CA PRO A 197 14.87 -13.45 -12.86
C PRO A 197 13.46 -13.87 -12.46
N GLU A 198 13.25 -14.05 -11.16
CA GLU A 198 11.97 -14.48 -10.58
C GLU A 198 10.84 -13.49 -10.92
N CYS A 199 11.14 -12.20 -10.96
CA CYS A 199 10.13 -11.17 -11.22
C CYS A 199 9.49 -11.28 -12.62
N TYR A 200 10.09 -11.99 -13.56
CA TYR A 200 9.58 -12.14 -14.94
C TYR A 200 8.25 -12.88 -14.98
N GLN A 201 7.98 -13.76 -14.00
CA GLN A 201 6.72 -14.48 -13.89
C GLN A 201 5.49 -13.57 -13.76
N LEU A 202 5.68 -12.33 -13.28
CA LEU A 202 4.62 -11.35 -13.03
C LEU A 202 4.51 -10.25 -14.10
N VAL A 203 5.36 -10.26 -15.13
CA VAL A 203 5.38 -9.22 -16.18
C VAL A 203 4.07 -9.15 -16.95
N LEU A 204 3.45 -10.30 -17.27
CA LEU A 204 2.16 -10.36 -17.97
C LEU A 204 0.96 -10.48 -17.03
N PHE A 205 1.20 -10.77 -15.75
CA PHE A 205 0.14 -11.04 -14.79
C PHE A 205 -0.70 -9.78 -14.54
N GLY A 206 -2.02 -9.93 -14.50
CA GLY A 206 -2.93 -8.82 -14.13
C GLY A 206 -2.88 -7.58 -15.03
N GLY A 207 -2.37 -7.70 -16.27
CA GLY A 207 -2.22 -6.56 -17.18
C GLY A 207 -0.98 -5.68 -16.91
N ASN A 208 -0.02 -6.16 -16.11
CA ASN A 208 1.20 -5.40 -15.78
C ASN A 208 1.98 -4.93 -17.03
N ALA A 209 1.95 -5.69 -18.12
CA ALA A 209 2.56 -5.34 -19.40
C ALA A 209 2.04 -4.01 -20.01
N GLU A 210 0.86 -3.54 -19.60
CA GLU A 210 0.32 -2.24 -20.03
C GLU A 210 0.83 -1.08 -19.15
N ILE A 211 1.24 -1.38 -17.92
CA ILE A 211 1.71 -0.40 -16.93
C ILE A 211 3.23 -0.20 -17.06
N LEU A 212 3.97 -1.29 -17.24
CA LEU A 212 5.43 -1.30 -17.30
C LEU A 212 6.02 -0.31 -18.30
N PRO A 213 5.50 -0.13 -19.54
CA PRO A 213 6.01 0.86 -20.47
C PRO A 213 6.02 2.29 -19.93
N GLY A 214 5.12 2.63 -19.00
CA GLY A 214 5.08 3.93 -18.32
C GLY A 214 6.23 4.17 -17.34
N MET A 215 6.98 3.12 -16.97
CA MET A 215 8.15 3.18 -16.07
C MET A 215 9.49 3.19 -16.83
N ARG A 216 9.46 3.27 -18.17
CA ARG A 216 10.67 3.28 -18.99
C ARG A 216 11.33 4.66 -18.98
N LEU A 217 12.62 4.68 -18.69
CA LEU A 217 13.46 5.88 -18.67
C LEU A 217 13.99 6.22 -20.07
N SER A 218 14.35 7.49 -20.28
CA SER A 218 14.93 7.97 -21.53
C SER A 218 16.33 7.44 -21.81
N LYS A 219 17.06 7.06 -20.75
CA LYS A 219 18.37 6.41 -20.82
C LYS A 219 18.31 5.10 -20.04
N THR A 220 18.60 4.00 -20.72
CA THR A 220 18.74 2.66 -20.13
C THR A 220 20.18 2.42 -19.70
N GLY A 221 20.39 1.63 -18.66
CA GLY A 221 21.72 1.16 -18.28
C GLY A 221 22.17 -0.03 -19.13
N ALA A 222 23.21 -0.71 -18.66
CA ALA A 222 23.81 -1.87 -19.31
C ALA A 222 23.75 -3.15 -18.45
N ALA A 223 23.07 -3.11 -17.30
CA ALA A 223 23.00 -4.26 -16.40
C ALA A 223 22.19 -5.39 -17.06
N PHE A 224 22.69 -6.61 -16.93
CA PHE A 224 22.02 -7.81 -17.38
C PHE A 224 21.50 -8.56 -16.15
N HIS A 225 20.20 -8.77 -16.09
CA HIS A 225 19.50 -9.38 -14.96
C HIS A 225 19.89 -8.82 -13.56
N PRO A 226 19.87 -7.49 -13.36
CA PRO A 226 20.25 -6.86 -12.09
C PRO A 226 19.44 -7.34 -10.87
N SER A 227 18.22 -7.90 -11.05
CA SER A 227 17.40 -8.29 -9.91
C SER A 227 17.77 -9.64 -9.29
N VAL A 228 18.47 -10.54 -10.01
CA VAL A 228 18.72 -11.93 -9.53
C VAL A 228 19.39 -11.95 -8.15
N SER A 229 20.45 -11.16 -7.96
CA SER A 229 21.16 -11.10 -6.67
C SER A 229 20.35 -10.42 -5.56
N LEU A 230 19.35 -9.62 -5.91
CA LEU A 230 18.50 -8.88 -4.98
C LEU A 230 17.28 -9.68 -4.57
N GLU A 231 16.75 -10.53 -5.46
CA GLU A 231 15.60 -11.40 -5.21
C GLU A 231 15.89 -12.37 -4.07
N HIS A 232 17.06 -13.03 -4.09
CA HIS A 232 17.50 -13.88 -2.98
C HIS A 232 17.60 -13.11 -1.66
N LYS A 233 18.26 -11.94 -1.68
CA LYS A 233 18.41 -11.10 -0.48
C LYS A 233 17.08 -10.56 0.03
N ALA A 234 16.12 -10.32 -0.86
CA ALA A 234 14.78 -9.91 -0.48
C ALA A 234 14.04 -11.04 0.22
N GLU A 235 14.23 -12.30 -0.17
CA GLU A 235 13.70 -13.44 0.57
C GLU A 235 14.36 -13.57 1.95
N ASP A 236 15.70 -13.47 2.02
CA ASP A 236 16.42 -13.46 3.31
C ASP A 236 15.90 -12.34 4.24
N TYR A 237 15.60 -11.17 3.68
CA TYR A 237 14.99 -10.07 4.41
C TYR A 237 13.57 -10.42 4.88
N LEU A 238 12.71 -10.97 4.01
CA LEU A 238 11.35 -11.39 4.36
C LEU A 238 11.36 -12.49 5.44
N ASP A 239 12.36 -13.36 5.43
CA ASP A 239 12.58 -14.37 6.47
C ASP A 239 13.04 -13.74 7.79
N ALA A 240 13.95 -12.77 7.76
CA ALA A 240 14.32 -11.99 8.95
C ALA A 240 13.11 -11.25 9.56
N LEU A 241 12.12 -10.85 8.74
CA LEU A 241 10.87 -10.27 9.24
C LEU A 241 10.04 -11.28 10.06
N ASN A 242 10.18 -12.59 9.83
CA ASN A 242 9.53 -13.63 10.64
C ASN A 242 10.05 -13.62 12.07
N ASP A 243 11.37 -13.54 12.23
CA ASP A 243 12.02 -13.44 13.53
C ASP A 243 11.55 -12.18 14.28
N TRP A 244 11.26 -11.11 13.54
CA TRP A 244 10.71 -9.87 14.09
C TRP A 244 9.17 -9.87 14.22
N LYS A 245 8.52 -11.00 13.98
CA LYS A 245 7.08 -11.25 14.12
C LYS A 245 6.19 -10.31 13.30
N TYR A 246 6.62 -9.97 12.09
CA TYR A 246 5.77 -9.29 11.12
C TYR A 246 4.62 -10.17 10.64
N MET A 247 3.48 -9.56 10.31
CA MET A 247 2.32 -10.31 9.78
C MET A 247 2.59 -10.78 8.35
N GLU A 248 2.12 -11.99 8.02
CA GLU A 248 2.14 -12.54 6.65
C GLU A 248 1.57 -11.59 5.61
N SER A 249 0.47 -10.91 5.94
CA SER A 249 -0.16 -9.95 5.04
C SER A 249 0.74 -8.76 4.71
N LEU A 250 1.60 -8.31 5.63
CA LEU A 250 2.56 -7.25 5.34
C LEU A 250 3.73 -7.76 4.50
N LYS A 251 4.21 -8.98 4.75
CA LYS A 251 5.24 -9.62 3.93
C LYS A 251 4.78 -9.80 2.49
N ALA A 252 3.53 -10.23 2.28
CA ALA A 252 2.95 -10.34 0.93
C ALA A 252 2.93 -8.98 0.21
N VAL A 253 2.64 -7.91 0.95
CA VAL A 253 2.67 -6.53 0.45
C VAL A 253 4.10 -6.08 0.11
N TYR A 254 5.10 -6.45 0.92
CA TYR A 254 6.52 -6.14 0.65
C TYR A 254 7.05 -6.94 -0.54
N ARG A 255 6.74 -8.24 -0.62
CA ARG A 255 7.07 -9.11 -1.75
C ARG A 255 6.59 -8.49 -3.06
N ASN A 256 5.35 -8.04 -3.10
CA ASN A 256 4.80 -7.36 -4.27
C ASN A 256 5.55 -6.06 -4.60
N ASP A 257 5.94 -5.25 -3.58
CA ASP A 257 6.74 -4.05 -3.84
C ASP A 257 8.12 -4.38 -4.42
N PHE A 258 8.78 -5.42 -3.89
CA PHE A 258 10.06 -5.89 -4.40
C PHE A 258 9.93 -6.33 -5.85
N THR A 259 8.91 -7.13 -6.19
CA THR A 259 8.68 -7.53 -7.60
C THR A 259 8.53 -6.31 -8.50
N TRP A 260 7.74 -5.30 -8.11
CA TRP A 260 7.58 -4.09 -8.92
C TRP A 260 8.88 -3.30 -9.07
N TYR A 261 9.70 -3.24 -8.01
CA TYR A 261 11.02 -2.59 -8.07
C TYR A 261 11.99 -3.36 -8.95
N PHE A 262 12.00 -4.69 -8.86
CA PHE A 262 12.85 -5.57 -9.68
C PHE A 262 12.47 -5.50 -11.16
N MET A 263 11.18 -5.56 -11.49
CA MET A 263 10.72 -5.34 -12.87
C MET A 263 11.14 -3.96 -13.40
N PHE A 264 11.17 -2.93 -12.54
CA PHE A 264 11.67 -1.61 -12.92
C PHE A 264 13.17 -1.60 -13.23
N LEU A 265 13.99 -2.28 -12.42
CA LEU A 265 15.44 -2.40 -12.65
C LEU A 265 15.73 -3.17 -13.94
N GLU A 266 15.03 -4.29 -14.15
CA GLU A 266 15.14 -5.14 -15.33
C GLU A 266 14.73 -4.41 -16.61
N LEU A 267 13.58 -3.71 -16.59
CA LEU A 267 13.08 -2.93 -17.73
C LEU A 267 14.05 -1.83 -18.17
N ASN A 268 14.76 -1.22 -17.21
CA ASN A 268 15.67 -0.11 -17.48
C ASN A 268 17.14 -0.52 -17.53
N ARG A 269 17.46 -1.81 -17.29
CA ARG A 269 18.82 -2.36 -17.20
C ARG A 269 19.71 -1.61 -16.20
N LEU A 270 19.16 -1.31 -15.02
CA LEU A 270 19.83 -0.53 -13.97
C LEU A 270 20.21 -1.41 -12.78
N GLU A 271 21.41 -1.20 -12.23
CA GLU A 271 21.81 -1.78 -10.95
C GLU A 271 21.13 -1.06 -9.78
N HIS A 272 20.94 -1.75 -8.66
CA HIS A 272 20.40 -1.14 -7.45
C HIS A 272 21.35 -0.10 -6.87
N SER A 273 20.86 1.13 -6.70
CA SER A 273 21.53 2.22 -5.97
C SER A 273 20.50 3.14 -5.33
N ALA A 274 20.95 4.03 -4.42
CA ALA A 274 20.07 5.04 -3.85
C ALA A 274 19.37 5.90 -4.92
N GLU A 275 20.08 6.23 -6.02
CA GLU A 275 19.55 7.00 -7.14
C GLU A 275 18.41 6.27 -7.86
N THR A 276 18.55 4.96 -8.10
CA THR A 276 17.51 4.17 -8.76
C THR A 276 16.27 3.99 -7.89
N VAL A 277 16.45 3.87 -6.57
CA VAL A 277 15.32 3.85 -5.62
C VAL A 277 14.55 5.16 -5.72
N THR A 278 15.22 6.31 -5.67
CA THR A 278 14.59 7.62 -5.80
C THR A 278 13.85 7.77 -7.13
N LEU A 279 14.48 7.38 -8.25
CA LEU A 279 13.86 7.42 -9.58
C LEU A 279 12.55 6.61 -9.61
N TRP A 280 12.58 5.36 -9.14
CA TRP A 280 11.40 4.51 -9.10
C TRP A 280 10.29 5.10 -8.22
N THR A 281 10.63 5.59 -7.03
CA THR A 281 9.65 6.17 -6.10
C THR A 281 8.93 7.39 -6.67
N ASN A 282 9.61 8.20 -7.49
CA ASN A 282 9.05 9.38 -8.15
C ASN A 282 8.13 9.04 -9.34
N MET A 283 8.28 7.85 -9.93
CA MET A 283 7.47 7.40 -11.09
C MET A 283 6.14 6.77 -10.69
N LEU A 284 5.96 6.42 -9.42
CA LEU A 284 4.74 5.75 -8.97
C LEU A 284 3.58 6.75 -8.91
N PRO A 285 2.47 6.52 -9.64
CA PRO A 285 1.31 7.39 -9.54
C PRO A 285 0.74 7.32 -8.12
N ASP A 286 0.40 8.49 -7.58
CA ASP A 286 -0.17 8.64 -6.24
C ASP A 286 -1.64 8.19 -6.25
N GLN A 287 -1.88 6.89 -6.39
CA GLN A 287 -3.21 6.30 -6.24
C GLN A 287 -3.50 6.04 -4.77
N ALA A 288 -3.95 7.06 -4.04
CA ALA A 288 -5.02 6.95 -3.05
C ALA A 288 -5.26 8.29 -2.33
N LYS A 289 -6.53 8.74 -2.33
CA LYS A 289 -7.08 9.63 -1.30
C LYS A 289 -7.19 8.83 0.01
N GLY A 290 -6.08 8.58 0.68
CA GLY A 290 -5.99 7.79 1.90
C GLY A 290 -4.84 8.23 2.80
N SER A 291 -4.87 7.85 4.09
CA SER A 291 -3.98 8.37 5.14
C SER A 291 -2.48 8.01 4.99
N ASN A 292 -2.10 7.22 3.97
CA ASN A 292 -0.71 6.94 3.58
C ASN A 292 -0.68 6.65 2.07
N PRO A 293 0.03 7.46 1.26
CA PRO A 293 0.18 7.19 -0.17
C PRO A 293 0.88 5.85 -0.45
N VAL A 294 0.46 5.14 -1.51
CA VAL A 294 1.09 3.88 -1.94
C VAL A 294 2.57 4.08 -2.27
N SER A 295 2.92 5.25 -2.79
CA SER A 295 4.28 5.73 -3.05
C SER A 295 5.13 5.77 -1.76
N ALA A 296 4.61 6.35 -0.69
CA ALA A 296 5.27 6.44 0.61
C ALA A 296 5.51 5.06 1.25
N ARG A 297 4.55 4.14 1.09
CA ARG A 297 4.69 2.74 1.54
C ARG A 297 5.79 2.02 0.78
N ARG A 298 5.76 2.05 -0.56
CA ARG A 298 6.78 1.43 -1.42
C ARG A 298 8.18 1.99 -1.14
N SER A 299 8.29 3.31 -0.99
CA SER A 299 9.53 3.99 -0.60
C SER A 299 10.06 3.46 0.74
N HIS A 300 9.17 3.29 1.72
CA HIS A 300 9.55 2.72 3.02
C HIS A 300 10.06 1.29 2.88
N THR A 301 9.34 0.43 2.15
CA THR A 301 9.74 -0.97 1.93
C THR A 301 11.16 -1.07 1.38
N ILE A 302 11.47 -0.34 0.30
CA ILE A 302 12.79 -0.41 -0.36
C ILE A 302 13.89 0.20 0.50
N ARG A 303 13.63 1.30 1.23
CA ARG A 303 14.62 1.88 2.16
C ARG A 303 14.96 0.95 3.32
N MET A 304 13.96 0.24 3.84
CA MET A 304 14.19 -0.75 4.89
C MET A 304 15.04 -1.90 4.37
N PHE A 305 14.77 -2.35 3.14
CA PHE A 305 15.60 -3.34 2.46
C PHE A 305 17.03 -2.85 2.21
N GLU A 306 17.22 -1.60 1.79
CA GLU A 306 18.56 -1.00 1.64
C GLU A 306 19.35 -1.01 2.96
N LYS A 307 18.70 -0.64 4.08
CA LYS A 307 19.34 -0.73 5.41
C LYS A 307 19.73 -2.15 5.80
N TYR A 308 18.90 -3.12 5.44
CA TYR A 308 19.20 -4.54 5.63
C TYR A 308 20.42 -4.97 4.79
N LEU A 309 20.47 -4.58 3.51
CA LEU A 309 21.62 -4.84 2.63
C LEU A 309 22.94 -4.25 3.17
N GLN A 310 22.87 -3.09 3.84
CA GLN A 310 24.02 -2.45 4.48
C GLN A 310 24.44 -3.10 5.81
N GLY A 311 23.73 -4.12 6.29
CA GLY A 311 23.98 -4.75 7.59
C GLY A 311 23.65 -3.87 8.79
N THR A 312 23.03 -2.70 8.58
CA THR A 312 22.70 -1.75 9.66
C THR A 312 21.43 -2.11 10.42
N MET A 313 20.76 -3.19 10.01
CA MET A 313 19.46 -3.58 10.51
C MET A 313 19.56 -4.76 11.49
N GLU A 314 19.90 -4.45 12.74
CA GLU A 314 19.96 -5.44 13.84
C GLU A 314 18.60 -5.64 14.54
N SER A 315 17.62 -4.75 14.29
CA SER A 315 16.30 -4.81 14.91
C SER A 315 15.24 -4.01 14.14
N ASN A 316 14.02 -4.03 14.67
CA ASN A 316 12.80 -3.52 14.07
C ASN A 316 12.80 -1.97 13.90
N MET A 317 13.47 -1.48 12.87
CA MET A 317 13.56 -0.05 12.55
C MET A 317 12.36 0.45 11.72
N SER A 318 12.07 1.74 11.84
CA SER A 318 11.17 2.45 10.93
C SER A 318 12.01 3.52 10.23
N ALA A 319 12.15 3.44 8.90
CA ALA A 319 12.80 4.48 8.13
C ALA A 319 12.00 5.79 8.21
N ASP A 320 12.70 6.90 8.45
CA ASP A 320 12.12 8.23 8.40
C ASP A 320 11.64 8.54 6.98
N ALA A 321 10.44 9.11 6.86
CA ALA A 321 9.92 9.59 5.58
C ALA A 321 10.82 10.72 5.04
N GLU A 322 11.08 10.70 3.73
CA GLU A 322 11.65 11.86 3.04
C GLU A 322 10.68 13.04 3.21
N ARG A 323 11.22 14.21 3.52
CA ARG A 323 10.44 15.37 3.87
C ARG A 323 10.31 16.28 2.66
N ALA A 324 9.19 16.99 2.55
CA ALA A 324 9.01 18.00 1.51
C ALA A 324 10.12 19.09 1.53
N SER A 325 10.79 19.29 2.67
CA SER A 325 11.96 20.18 2.80
C SER A 325 13.18 19.72 2.01
N ASP A 326 13.27 18.42 1.70
CA ASP A 326 14.46 17.84 1.08
C ASP A 326 14.57 18.19 -0.40
N HIS A 327 13.44 18.56 -1.03
CA HIS A 327 13.35 19.00 -2.43
C HIS A 327 13.45 20.52 -2.61
N LEU A 328 13.69 21.29 -1.54
CA LEU A 328 13.85 22.74 -1.64
C LEU A 328 15.23 23.11 -2.22
N PRO A 329 15.31 24.22 -3.00
CA PRO A 329 16.59 24.79 -3.42
C PRO A 329 17.56 25.04 -2.25
N PRO A 330 18.89 24.97 -2.48
CA PRO A 330 19.88 25.10 -1.40
C PRO A 330 19.73 26.37 -0.55
N TRP A 331 19.40 27.51 -1.17
CA TRP A 331 19.25 28.80 -0.48
C TRP A 331 18.06 28.80 0.49
N SER A 332 16.90 28.29 0.06
CA SER A 332 15.67 28.27 0.86
C SER A 332 15.70 27.17 1.91
N LYS A 333 16.33 26.04 1.58
CA LYS A 333 16.60 24.94 2.53
C LYS A 333 17.50 25.42 3.67
N SER A 334 18.60 26.11 3.37
CA SER A 334 19.52 26.63 4.40
C SER A 334 18.82 27.59 5.37
N ILE A 335 17.99 28.51 4.86
CA ILE A 335 17.21 29.43 5.68
C ILE A 335 16.18 28.69 6.53
N LEU A 336 15.48 27.72 5.95
CA LEU A 336 14.48 26.93 6.67
C LEU A 336 15.13 26.13 7.79
N ASP A 337 16.23 25.44 7.52
CA ASP A 337 16.95 24.65 8.51
C ASP A 337 17.49 25.53 9.66
N GLY A 338 18.05 26.70 9.33
CA GLY A 338 18.48 27.69 10.31
C GLY A 338 17.33 28.22 11.18
N PHE A 339 16.17 28.50 10.57
CA PHE A 339 14.97 28.93 11.28
C PHE A 339 14.51 27.86 12.27
N ILE A 340 14.48 26.60 11.82
CA ILE A 340 14.04 25.47 12.64
C ILE A 340 14.99 25.21 13.78
N GLU A 341 16.30 25.32 13.56
CA GLU A 341 17.29 25.18 14.63
C GLU A 341 17.20 26.31 15.64
N SER A 342 16.92 27.55 15.19
CA SER A 342 16.61 28.65 16.11
C SER A 342 15.39 28.33 16.98
N ARG A 343 14.31 27.80 16.40
CA ARG A 343 13.11 27.43 17.16
C ARG A 343 13.33 26.25 18.09
N ARG A 344 14.21 25.33 17.73
CA ARG A 344 14.62 24.22 18.60
C ARG A 344 15.36 24.76 19.82
N ARG A 345 16.29 25.71 19.65
CA ARG A 345 16.99 26.39 20.75
C ARG A 345 16.05 27.18 21.66
N ASP A 346 14.96 27.74 21.12
CA ASP A 346 13.88 28.37 21.89
C ASP A 346 13.07 27.37 22.77
N GLY A 347 13.39 26.06 22.74
CA GLY A 347 12.70 25.03 23.51
C GLY A 347 11.33 24.63 22.94
N MET A 348 11.08 24.90 21.64
CA MET A 348 9.80 24.57 21.01
C MET A 348 9.63 23.07 20.81
N ALA A 349 8.42 22.56 21.06
CA ALA A 349 8.10 21.15 20.86
C ALA A 349 8.20 20.71 19.38
N ASP A 350 8.58 19.45 19.13
CA ASP A 350 8.75 18.90 17.77
C ASP A 350 7.53 19.06 16.86
N SER A 351 6.31 18.93 17.40
CA SER A 351 5.09 19.16 16.62
C SER A 351 4.98 20.60 16.11
N THR A 352 5.46 21.56 16.89
CA THR A 352 5.52 22.97 16.50
C THR A 352 6.61 23.18 15.46
N LEU A 353 7.76 22.52 15.61
CA LEU A 353 8.83 22.53 14.60
C LEU A 353 8.36 21.94 13.27
N THR A 354 7.61 20.84 13.30
CA THR A 354 7.01 20.25 12.09
C THR A 354 6.04 21.24 11.42
N MET A 355 5.19 21.93 12.18
CA MET A 355 4.31 22.96 11.61
C MET A 355 5.10 24.13 11.00
N CYS A 356 6.18 24.58 11.67
CA CYS A 356 7.09 25.57 11.12
C CYS A 356 7.74 25.10 9.81
N ARG A 357 8.19 23.83 9.75
CA ARG A 357 8.78 23.23 8.55
C ARG A 357 7.78 23.22 7.40
N VAL A 358 6.58 22.68 7.61
CA VAL A 358 5.58 22.56 6.55
C VAL A 358 5.13 23.92 6.05
N ALA A 359 4.87 24.88 6.95
CA ALA A 359 4.52 26.25 6.58
C ALA A 359 5.65 26.94 5.80
N GLY A 360 6.91 26.77 6.23
CA GLY A 360 8.07 27.31 5.53
C GLY A 360 8.30 26.67 4.16
N CYS A 361 8.21 25.34 4.06
CA CYS A 361 8.33 24.62 2.78
C CYS A 361 7.27 25.08 1.78
N SER A 362 6.01 25.18 2.21
CA SER A 362 4.93 25.64 1.34
C SER A 362 5.17 27.07 0.84
N PHE A 363 5.68 27.95 1.69
CA PHE A 363 6.03 29.31 1.29
C PHE A 363 7.21 29.35 0.32
N PHE A 364 8.30 28.63 0.59
CA PHE A 364 9.46 28.61 -0.30
C PHE A 364 9.17 27.96 -1.65
N LYS A 365 8.37 26.89 -1.68
CA LYS A 365 7.90 26.28 -2.92
C LYS A 365 7.07 27.26 -3.75
N TYR A 366 6.17 28.02 -3.12
CA TYR A 366 5.42 29.08 -3.79
C TYR A 366 6.34 30.15 -4.39
N LEU A 367 7.38 30.58 -3.66
CA LEU A 367 8.34 31.56 -4.18
C LEU A 367 9.04 31.03 -5.44
N GLU A 368 9.49 29.78 -5.41
CA GLU A 368 10.11 29.10 -6.55
C GLU A 368 9.16 28.98 -7.75
N ASP A 369 7.91 28.54 -7.54
CA ASP A 369 6.89 28.45 -8.58
C ASP A 369 6.59 29.82 -9.25
N ASN A 370 6.90 30.92 -8.57
CA ASN A 370 6.76 32.30 -9.07
C ASN A 370 8.10 32.93 -9.52
N GLY A 371 9.16 32.14 -9.66
CA GLY A 371 10.46 32.59 -10.16
C GLY A 371 11.27 33.43 -9.18
N ILE A 372 10.98 33.37 -7.87
CA ILE A 372 11.72 34.07 -6.82
C ILE A 372 12.78 33.12 -6.27
N ASP A 373 14.04 33.38 -6.58
CA ASP A 373 15.20 32.53 -6.31
C ASP A 373 16.16 33.09 -5.24
N HIS A 374 15.89 34.29 -4.71
CA HIS A 374 16.72 34.93 -3.69
C HIS A 374 15.88 35.67 -2.64
N PRO A 375 16.28 35.67 -1.34
CA PRO A 375 15.54 36.34 -0.26
C PRO A 375 15.26 37.83 -0.50
N ALA A 376 16.22 38.56 -1.07
CA ALA A 376 16.09 39.98 -1.37
C ALA A 376 14.99 40.30 -2.41
N SER A 377 14.61 39.33 -3.22
CA SER A 377 13.57 39.46 -4.24
C SER A 377 12.14 39.26 -3.68
N ILE A 378 12.00 38.96 -2.38
CA ILE A 378 10.70 38.76 -1.74
C ILE A 378 10.02 40.11 -1.50
N THR A 379 8.98 40.39 -2.30
CA THR A 379 8.20 41.62 -2.19
C THR A 379 7.00 41.47 -1.25
N PRO A 380 6.49 42.59 -0.67
CA PRO A 380 5.24 42.56 0.10
C PRO A 380 4.05 42.01 -0.67
N ASP A 381 4.00 42.23 -1.99
CA ASP A 381 2.91 41.75 -2.83
C ASP A 381 3.03 40.26 -3.11
N ALA A 382 4.24 39.71 -3.26
CA ALA A 382 4.46 38.25 -3.30
C ALA A 382 3.97 37.57 -2.00
N VAL A 383 4.24 38.17 -0.83
CA VAL A 383 3.77 37.66 0.47
C VAL A 383 2.25 37.78 0.62
N LYS A 384 1.62 38.85 0.14
CA LYS A 384 0.16 38.98 0.12
C LYS A 384 -0.50 37.97 -0.83
N ALA A 385 0.14 37.72 -1.98
CA ALA A 385 -0.36 36.82 -3.01
C ALA A 385 -0.26 35.34 -2.59
N PHE A 386 0.66 34.98 -1.69
CA PHE A 386 0.74 33.64 -1.09
C PHE A 386 -0.59 33.17 -0.46
N ARG A 387 -1.46 34.10 -0.02
CA ARG A 387 -2.81 33.77 0.46
C ARG A 387 -3.64 32.97 -0.55
N ASN A 388 -3.43 33.20 -1.85
CA ASN A 388 -4.16 32.50 -2.91
C ASN A 388 -3.63 31.07 -3.13
N HIS A 389 -2.44 30.77 -2.59
CA HIS A 389 -1.80 29.46 -2.63
C HIS A 389 -2.02 28.66 -1.34
N ASP A 390 -2.75 29.22 -0.37
CA ASP A 390 -3.09 28.56 0.89
C ASP A 390 -4.14 27.45 0.66
N VAL A 391 -3.69 26.20 0.71
CA VAL A 391 -4.50 24.99 0.50
C VAL A 391 -5.46 24.69 1.66
N HIS A 392 -5.37 25.39 2.79
CA HIS A 392 -6.20 25.10 3.95
C HIS A 392 -7.63 25.59 3.76
N SER A 393 -8.60 24.78 4.19
CA SER A 393 -10.03 25.13 4.10
C SER A 393 -10.51 25.99 5.27
N THR A 394 -9.94 25.83 6.47
CA THR A 394 -10.45 26.50 7.68
C THR A 394 -9.67 27.77 8.06
N PRO A 395 -10.35 28.84 8.53
CA PRO A 395 -9.68 30.07 8.99
C PRO A 395 -8.62 29.84 10.06
N GLU A 396 -8.82 28.88 10.96
CA GLU A 396 -7.89 28.53 12.04
C GLU A 396 -6.58 27.98 11.49
N SER A 397 -6.67 27.06 10.52
CA SER A 397 -5.50 26.47 9.87
C SER A 397 -4.73 27.52 9.08
N LYS A 398 -5.44 28.37 8.33
CA LYS A 398 -4.83 29.52 7.63
C LYS A 398 -4.09 30.43 8.59
N ASN A 399 -4.70 30.75 9.73
CA ASN A 399 -4.09 31.63 10.73
C ASN A 399 -2.91 31.00 11.47
N ALA A 400 -2.94 29.69 11.72
CA ALA A 400 -1.80 28.96 12.28
C ALA A 400 -0.59 29.05 11.34
N TYR A 401 -0.78 28.81 10.05
CA TYR A 401 0.28 28.89 9.04
C TYR A 401 0.78 30.32 8.87
N ARG A 402 -0.11 31.32 8.81
CA ARG A 402 0.26 32.74 8.80
C ARG A 402 1.07 33.16 10.02
N ALA A 403 0.76 32.61 11.20
CA ALA A 403 1.55 32.88 12.40
C ALA A 403 2.97 32.31 12.27
N LYS A 404 3.13 31.13 11.65
CA LYS A 404 4.46 30.54 11.38
C LYS A 404 5.21 31.29 10.29
N LEU A 405 4.52 31.74 9.25
CA LEU A 405 5.10 32.60 8.22
C LEU A 405 5.63 33.91 8.81
N ARG A 406 4.86 34.58 9.68
CA ARG A 406 5.37 35.77 10.40
C ARG A 406 6.59 35.46 11.26
N GLN A 407 6.65 34.28 11.88
CA GLN A 407 7.81 33.84 12.66
C GLN A 407 9.04 33.61 11.77
N LEU A 408 8.86 33.06 10.57
CA LEU A 408 9.92 32.86 9.58
C LEU A 408 10.41 34.19 9.01
N LEU A 409 9.51 35.09 8.60
CA LEU A 409 9.88 36.41 8.08
C LEU A 409 10.65 37.25 9.11
N ARG A 410 10.27 37.16 10.40
CA ARG A 410 11.06 37.79 11.48
C ARG A 410 12.44 37.17 11.65
N TYR A 411 12.55 35.85 11.47
CA TYR A 411 13.85 35.18 11.50
C TYR A 411 14.74 35.65 10.34
N MET A 412 14.18 35.76 9.13
CA MET A 412 14.90 36.25 7.94
C MET A 412 15.29 37.73 8.05
N ALA A 413 14.50 38.54 8.76
CA ALA A 413 14.83 39.95 8.99
C ALA A 413 15.98 40.15 9.98
N GLY A 414 16.27 39.18 10.85
CA GLY A 414 17.39 39.25 11.81
C GLY A 414 18.78 39.36 11.15
N PRO A 415 19.12 38.50 10.18
CA PRO A 415 20.34 38.61 9.37
C PRO A 415 20.19 39.56 8.16
N ASP A 416 19.22 40.48 8.17
CA ASP A 416 18.96 41.46 7.10
C ASP A 416 18.67 40.87 5.70
N LEU A 417 18.18 39.63 5.63
CA LEU A 417 17.83 38.99 4.34
C LEU A 417 16.55 39.55 3.72
N VAL A 418 15.65 40.09 4.56
CA VAL A 418 14.39 40.72 4.16
C VAL A 418 14.09 41.93 5.04
N PRO A 419 13.32 42.93 4.56
CA PRO A 419 12.91 44.05 5.38
C PRO A 419 12.09 43.62 6.62
N PRO A 420 12.36 44.16 7.83
CA PRO A 420 11.57 43.85 9.03
C PRO A 420 10.07 44.14 8.90
N THR A 421 9.70 45.05 8.00
CA THR A 421 8.32 45.45 7.70
C THR A 421 7.55 44.39 6.91
N LEU A 422 8.23 43.42 6.30
CA LEU A 422 7.60 42.39 5.46
C LEU A 422 6.60 41.52 6.25
N VAL A 423 6.80 41.40 7.57
CA VAL A 423 5.88 40.70 8.47
C VAL A 423 4.44 41.26 8.44
N PHE A 424 4.29 42.55 8.14
CA PHE A 424 2.98 43.23 8.10
C PHE A 424 2.18 42.90 6.84
N ALA A 425 2.82 42.34 5.80
CA ALA A 425 2.12 41.84 4.63
C ALA A 425 1.26 40.60 4.95
N VAL A 426 1.52 39.91 6.07
CA VAL A 426 0.76 38.73 6.50
C VAL A 426 -0.42 39.13 7.39
N SER A 427 -1.61 39.23 6.81
CA SER A 427 -2.84 39.59 7.53
C SER A 427 -3.12 38.69 8.75
N ALA A 428 -3.46 39.31 9.89
CA ALA A 428 -3.96 38.61 11.08
C ALA A 428 -5.48 38.84 11.18
N SER A 429 -6.29 37.91 10.69
CA SER A 429 -7.75 38.06 10.77
C SER A 429 -8.36 36.73 11.19
N CYS A 430 -8.89 36.68 12.42
CA CYS A 430 -9.92 35.72 12.81
C CYS A 430 -10.90 36.42 13.74
N ALA A 431 -12.18 36.43 13.39
CA ALA A 431 -13.23 36.75 14.35
C ALA A 431 -13.33 35.59 15.36
N PRO A 432 -13.43 35.86 16.68
CA PRO A 432 -13.69 34.81 17.65
C PRO A 432 -15.05 34.17 17.37
N ARG A 433 -15.11 32.84 17.26
CA ARG A 433 -16.38 32.10 17.17
C ARG A 433 -16.79 31.60 18.55
N CYS A 434 -18.03 31.86 18.93
CA CYS A 434 -18.70 31.15 20.02
C CYS A 434 -19.44 29.96 19.39
N GLY A 435 -19.06 28.73 19.75
CA GLY A 435 -19.68 27.50 19.24
C GLY A 435 -19.97 26.55 20.40
N ILE A 436 -21.06 25.77 20.27
CA ILE A 436 -21.42 24.76 21.26
C ILE A 436 -20.28 23.73 21.33
N VAL A 437 -19.83 23.42 22.56
CA VAL A 437 -18.79 22.42 22.78
C VAL A 437 -19.37 21.05 22.47
N ASP A 438 -18.93 20.48 21.36
CA ASP A 438 -19.27 19.11 20.98
C ASP A 438 -18.72 18.10 22.01
N VAL A 439 -19.59 17.26 22.56
CA VAL A 439 -19.30 16.24 23.59
C VAL A 439 -19.96 14.90 23.23
N LEU A 440 -19.51 13.81 23.85
CA LEU A 440 -20.15 12.50 23.68
C LEU A 440 -21.54 12.53 24.33
N SER A 441 -22.54 12.01 23.64
CA SER A 441 -23.88 11.84 24.19
C SER A 441 -23.88 10.78 25.30
N ASP A 442 -24.88 10.81 26.18
CA ASP A 442 -24.97 9.84 27.27
C ASP A 442 -25.15 8.41 26.77
N ASP A 443 -25.83 8.21 25.62
CA ASP A 443 -25.95 6.91 24.97
C ASP A 443 -24.59 6.39 24.46
N MET A 444 -23.81 7.24 23.79
CA MET A 444 -22.44 6.90 23.39
C MET A 444 -21.57 6.52 24.59
N VAL A 445 -21.70 7.23 25.70
CA VAL A 445 -20.97 6.91 26.93
C VAL A 445 -21.47 5.58 27.54
N GLY A 446 -22.77 5.33 27.56
CA GLY A 446 -23.35 4.05 27.96
C GLY A 446 -22.79 2.88 27.15
N LYS A 447 -22.67 3.04 25.83
CA LYS A 447 -22.07 2.03 24.94
C LYS A 447 -20.57 1.83 25.13
N ILE A 448 -19.82 2.87 25.51
CA ILE A 448 -18.42 2.70 25.91
C ILE A 448 -18.30 1.82 27.16
N TYR A 449 -19.18 2.00 28.15
CA TYR A 449 -19.23 1.12 29.32
C TYR A 449 -19.67 -0.31 28.98
N GLU A 450 -20.66 -0.47 28.09
CA GLU A 450 -21.09 -1.78 27.61
C GLU A 450 -19.94 -2.52 26.88
N TYR A 451 -19.15 -1.79 26.08
CA TYR A 451 -17.98 -2.33 25.41
C TYR A 451 -16.93 -2.82 26.40
N ARG A 452 -16.66 -2.02 27.45
CA ARG A 452 -15.67 -2.33 28.48
C ARG A 452 -15.93 -3.69 29.14
N GLU A 453 -17.18 -3.99 29.46
CA GLU A 453 -17.54 -5.27 30.08
C GLU A 453 -17.34 -6.46 29.14
N LYS A 454 -17.63 -6.26 27.84
CA LYS A 454 -17.54 -7.30 26.80
C LYS A 454 -16.13 -7.48 26.23
N ALA A 455 -15.24 -6.51 26.40
CA ALA A 455 -13.90 -6.52 25.81
C ALA A 455 -13.06 -7.71 26.32
N SER A 456 -12.59 -8.52 25.38
CA SER A 456 -11.81 -9.73 25.66
C SER A 456 -10.52 -9.81 24.85
N THR A 457 -10.50 -9.30 23.62
CA THR A 457 -9.30 -9.37 22.77
C THR A 457 -8.25 -8.31 23.18
N PRO A 458 -6.95 -8.53 22.92
CA PRO A 458 -5.89 -7.58 23.26
C PRO A 458 -6.14 -6.14 22.78
N ILE A 459 -6.62 -5.98 21.54
CA ILE A 459 -6.94 -4.67 20.96
C ILE A 459 -8.13 -4.02 21.67
N GLU A 460 -9.20 -4.78 21.96
CA GLU A 460 -10.37 -4.26 22.65
C GLU A 460 -10.02 -3.79 24.07
N LEU A 461 -9.17 -4.55 24.78
CA LEU A 461 -8.67 -4.18 26.11
C LEU A 461 -7.84 -2.90 26.07
N ARG A 462 -6.92 -2.79 25.09
CA ARG A 462 -6.11 -1.59 24.89
C ARG A 462 -6.99 -0.37 24.63
N ASP A 463 -7.93 -0.50 23.70
CA ASP A 463 -8.80 0.59 23.28
C ASP A 463 -9.70 1.06 24.43
N THR A 464 -10.21 0.12 25.22
CA THR A 464 -10.98 0.40 26.43
C THR A 464 -10.15 1.18 27.43
N ALA A 465 -8.93 0.73 27.74
CA ALA A 465 -8.03 1.41 28.68
C ALA A 465 -7.71 2.85 28.22
N MET A 466 -7.40 3.05 26.93
CA MET A 466 -7.16 4.38 26.36
C MET A 466 -8.38 5.30 26.52
N VAL A 467 -9.56 4.84 26.08
CA VAL A 467 -10.78 5.66 26.10
C VAL A 467 -11.20 5.98 27.53
N MET A 468 -11.06 5.04 28.47
CA MET A 468 -11.40 5.26 29.88
C MET A 468 -10.50 6.32 30.54
N LEU A 469 -9.19 6.33 30.27
CA LEU A 469 -8.28 7.37 30.74
C LEU A 469 -8.67 8.77 30.20
N GLY A 470 -9.11 8.84 28.94
CA GLY A 470 -9.60 10.09 28.35
C GLY A 470 -10.96 10.53 28.93
N LEU A 471 -11.90 9.60 29.05
CA LEU A 471 -13.31 9.87 29.40
C LEU A 471 -13.52 10.14 30.89
N ARG A 472 -12.79 9.44 31.76
CA ARG A 472 -12.99 9.49 33.22
C ARG A 472 -11.93 10.25 33.98
N MET A 473 -10.78 10.49 33.37
CA MET A 473 -9.70 11.28 33.98
C MET A 473 -9.34 12.53 33.15
N GLY A 474 -9.91 12.67 31.96
CA GLY A 474 -9.66 13.81 31.09
C GLY A 474 -8.24 13.86 30.52
N ILE A 475 -7.42 12.80 30.62
CA ILE A 475 -6.01 12.84 30.20
C ILE A 475 -5.93 13.04 28.68
N ARG A 476 -4.97 13.86 28.20
CA ARG A 476 -4.82 14.11 26.76
C ARG A 476 -4.26 12.85 26.08
N GLY A 477 -4.68 12.58 24.85
CA GLY A 477 -4.20 11.41 24.10
C GLY A 477 -2.67 11.34 24.02
N ALA A 478 -1.99 12.47 23.81
CA ALA A 478 -0.53 12.50 23.76
C ALA A 478 0.14 12.11 25.10
N ASP A 479 -0.48 12.46 26.22
CA ASP A 479 -0.01 12.08 27.55
C ASP A 479 -0.31 10.60 27.84
N ILE A 480 -1.50 10.11 27.46
CA ILE A 480 -1.89 8.69 27.61
C ILE A 480 -0.86 7.76 26.95
N LEU A 481 -0.45 8.08 25.72
CA LEU A 481 0.49 7.24 24.97
C LEU A 481 1.89 7.15 25.60
N LYS A 482 2.24 8.09 26.48
CA LYS A 482 3.55 8.12 27.17
C LYS A 482 3.51 7.51 28.57
N LEU A 483 2.33 7.10 29.06
CA LEU A 483 2.22 6.49 30.37
C LEU A 483 3.01 5.19 30.45
N GLN A 484 3.77 5.05 31.52
CA GLN A 484 4.54 3.86 31.87
C GLN A 484 3.90 3.12 33.04
N VAL A 485 4.24 1.84 33.17
CA VAL A 485 3.71 0.99 34.25
C VAL A 485 4.08 1.58 35.62
N ASN A 486 5.27 2.17 35.74
CA ASN A 486 5.79 2.78 36.97
C ASN A 486 5.13 4.13 37.31
N ASP A 487 4.38 4.74 36.38
CA ASP A 487 3.63 5.97 36.67
C ASP A 487 2.42 5.68 37.58
N PHE A 488 1.98 4.42 37.67
CA PHE A 488 0.84 4.00 38.47
C PHE A 488 1.29 3.50 39.85
N ASP A 489 0.80 4.18 40.88
CA ASP A 489 0.82 3.68 42.25
C ASP A 489 -0.50 2.95 42.54
N TRP A 490 -0.47 1.63 42.34
CA TRP A 490 -1.62 0.76 42.54
C TRP A 490 -2.11 0.71 44.00
N LYS A 491 -1.19 0.92 44.96
CA LYS A 491 -1.52 0.90 46.40
C LYS A 491 -2.29 2.17 46.78
N ASN A 492 -1.80 3.32 46.36
CA ASN A 492 -2.42 4.61 46.65
C ASN A 492 -3.50 5.01 45.62
N LYS A 493 -3.72 4.19 44.58
CA LYS A 493 -4.68 4.44 43.49
C LYS A 493 -4.43 5.79 42.81
N THR A 494 -3.18 6.08 42.49
CA THR A 494 -2.80 7.33 41.81
C THR A 494 -1.97 7.06 40.55
N VAL A 495 -1.97 8.02 39.64
CA VAL A 495 -1.07 8.05 38.49
C VAL A 495 -0.32 9.38 38.46
N SER A 496 0.99 9.34 38.29
CA SER A 496 1.86 10.53 38.30
C SER A 496 2.68 10.62 37.01
N PHE A 497 2.60 11.74 36.30
CA PHE A 497 3.34 11.92 35.04
C PHE A 497 3.56 13.41 34.72
N VAL A 498 4.50 13.68 33.82
CA VAL A 498 4.75 15.03 33.29
C VAL A 498 3.94 15.25 32.02
N GLN A 499 3.10 16.28 32.01
CA GLN A 499 2.29 16.62 30.84
C GLN A 499 3.16 17.08 29.67
N GLN A 500 2.93 16.53 28.48
CA GLN A 500 3.72 16.83 27.29
C GLN A 500 3.58 18.30 26.84
N LYS A 501 2.38 18.87 26.87
CA LYS A 501 2.15 20.23 26.36
C LYS A 501 2.71 21.31 27.29
N THR A 502 2.62 21.10 28.59
CA THR A 502 2.88 22.14 29.60
C THR A 502 4.18 21.90 30.37
N GLY A 503 4.78 20.71 30.28
CA GLY A 503 5.99 20.33 31.01
C GLY A 503 5.78 20.18 32.52
N LYS A 504 4.54 20.24 33.00
CA LYS A 504 4.26 20.22 34.45
C LYS A 504 3.95 18.80 34.94
N ALA A 505 4.50 18.43 36.09
CA ALA A 505 4.22 17.18 36.78
C ALA A 505 2.83 17.24 37.45
N ILE A 506 2.02 16.19 37.25
CA ILE A 506 0.71 16.03 37.87
C ILE A 506 0.56 14.65 38.48
N THR A 507 -0.20 14.59 39.58
CA THR A 507 -0.66 13.35 40.21
C THR A 507 -2.18 13.37 40.25
N LEU A 508 -2.82 12.34 39.72
CA LEU A 508 -4.28 12.22 39.64
C LEU A 508 -4.74 10.96 40.37
N PRO A 509 -5.86 11.02 41.12
CA PRO A 509 -6.49 9.80 41.65
C PRO A 509 -7.07 8.99 40.49
N VAL A 510 -6.85 7.67 40.49
CA VAL A 510 -7.31 6.73 39.47
C VAL A 510 -8.61 6.09 39.95
N PRO A 511 -9.76 6.35 39.29
CA PRO A 511 -11.00 5.65 39.59
C PRO A 511 -10.86 4.14 39.38
N THR A 512 -11.52 3.34 40.22
CA THR A 512 -11.42 1.86 40.18
C THR A 512 -11.76 1.28 38.80
N ASP A 513 -12.78 1.81 38.13
CA ASP A 513 -13.18 1.34 36.80
C ASP A 513 -12.09 1.58 35.75
N VAL A 514 -11.40 2.73 35.83
CA VAL A 514 -10.26 3.07 34.96
C VAL A 514 -9.06 2.19 35.29
N GLY A 515 -8.69 2.09 36.57
CA GLY A 515 -7.57 1.26 37.04
C GLY A 515 -7.71 -0.20 36.62
N ASN A 516 -8.90 -0.79 36.80
CA ASN A 516 -9.19 -2.16 36.36
C ASN A 516 -9.08 -2.32 34.84
N SER A 517 -9.47 -1.31 34.06
CA SER A 517 -9.36 -1.37 32.59
C SER A 517 -7.90 -1.38 32.15
N VAL A 518 -7.08 -0.52 32.75
CA VAL A 518 -5.64 -0.45 32.49
C VAL A 518 -4.95 -1.74 32.93
N TYR A 519 -5.24 -2.23 34.14
CA TYR A 519 -4.68 -3.47 34.67
C TYR A 519 -5.04 -4.68 33.80
N LYS A 520 -6.31 -4.83 33.40
CA LYS A 520 -6.78 -5.93 32.53
C LYS A 520 -6.03 -5.91 31.19
N TYR A 521 -5.78 -4.72 30.64
CA TYR A 521 -4.97 -4.59 29.42
C TYR A 521 -3.50 -4.97 29.64
N ILE A 522 -2.86 -4.48 30.71
CA ILE A 522 -1.46 -4.81 31.02
C ILE A 522 -1.27 -6.32 31.18
N MET A 523 -2.19 -6.99 31.87
CA MET A 523 -2.06 -8.43 32.16
C MET A 523 -2.45 -9.34 31.00
N ASN A 524 -3.55 -9.01 30.30
CA ASN A 524 -4.16 -9.95 29.35
C ASN A 524 -4.08 -9.49 27.89
N GLY A 525 -3.68 -8.25 27.64
CA GLY A 525 -3.66 -7.66 26.30
C GLY A 525 -2.30 -7.10 25.87
N HIS A 526 -1.29 -7.12 26.74
CA HIS A 526 0.02 -6.59 26.41
C HIS A 526 0.83 -7.63 25.60
N PRO A 527 1.34 -7.29 24.40
CA PRO A 527 2.22 -8.17 23.65
C PRO A 527 3.42 -8.69 24.47
N GLU A 528 3.59 -10.02 24.52
CA GLU A 528 4.67 -10.70 25.28
C GLU A 528 6.06 -10.24 24.82
N SER A 529 6.27 -10.09 23.51
CA SER A 529 7.54 -9.69 22.91
C SER A 529 7.94 -8.23 23.18
N ALA A 530 7.07 -7.45 23.82
CA ALA A 530 7.36 -6.09 24.26
C ALA A 530 7.66 -5.96 25.76
N ALA A 531 7.49 -7.06 26.53
CA ALA A 531 7.72 -7.08 27.97
C ALA A 531 9.19 -6.81 28.36
N ALA A 532 10.12 -6.96 27.41
CA ALA A 532 11.56 -6.94 27.67
C ALA A 532 12.27 -5.56 27.60
N GLY A 533 11.61 -4.44 27.26
CA GLY A 533 12.43 -3.23 27.02
C GLY A 533 11.84 -1.83 27.06
N SER A 534 10.52 -1.60 27.16
CA SER A 534 10.00 -0.23 27.00
C SER A 534 9.36 0.40 28.24
N GLY A 535 8.76 -0.39 29.15
CA GLY A 535 8.02 0.13 30.32
C GLY A 535 6.74 0.92 29.99
N TYR A 536 6.49 1.26 28.73
CA TYR A 536 5.28 1.95 28.26
C TYR A 536 4.08 1.02 28.30
N ILE A 537 2.94 1.54 28.74
CA ILE A 537 1.68 0.78 28.79
C ILE A 537 1.13 0.58 27.38
N PHE A 538 1.11 1.63 26.57
CA PHE A 538 0.41 1.64 25.28
C PHE A 538 1.36 1.45 24.09
N ILE A 539 1.41 0.22 23.60
CA ILE A 539 2.26 -0.18 22.49
C ILE A 539 1.46 -0.63 21.27
N ARG A 540 2.15 -0.75 20.13
CA ARG A 540 1.60 -1.39 18.93
C ARG A 540 1.38 -2.87 19.21
N HIS A 541 0.28 -3.40 18.70
CA HIS A 541 -0.06 -4.84 18.76
C HIS A 541 0.36 -5.58 17.50
N GLN A 542 1.07 -4.89 16.62
CA GLN A 542 1.64 -5.39 15.38
C GLN A 542 3.11 -4.96 15.37
N ALA A 543 3.99 -5.82 14.87
CA ALA A 543 5.38 -5.47 14.67
C ALA A 543 5.49 -4.21 13.79
N PRO A 544 6.37 -3.24 14.12
CA PRO A 544 7.20 -3.17 15.33
C PRO A 544 6.38 -2.95 16.61
N TYR A 545 6.61 -3.75 17.66
CA TYR A 545 5.98 -3.63 19.00
C TYR A 545 6.53 -2.46 19.81
N ILE A 546 6.61 -1.29 19.18
CA ILE A 546 7.12 -0.05 19.77
C ILE A 546 6.01 0.73 20.46
N PRO A 547 6.36 1.67 21.36
CA PRO A 547 5.41 2.62 21.93
C PRO A 547 4.61 3.33 20.84
N LEU A 548 3.32 3.53 21.09
CA LEU A 548 2.47 4.28 20.18
C LEU A 548 2.88 5.75 20.17
N LYS A 549 3.40 6.23 19.04
CA LYS A 549 3.90 7.61 18.91
C LYS A 549 2.84 8.62 18.47
N VAL A 550 1.73 8.16 17.88
CA VAL A 550 0.77 9.03 17.18
C VAL A 550 -0.61 8.97 17.84
N THR A 551 -1.18 10.13 18.16
CA THR A 551 -2.49 10.27 18.81
C THR A 551 -3.68 9.78 17.97
N THR A 552 -3.46 9.47 16.69
CA THR A 552 -4.43 8.78 15.84
C THR A 552 -4.80 7.41 16.39
N ALA A 553 -3.92 6.75 17.16
CA ALA A 553 -4.23 5.51 17.86
C ALA A 553 -5.41 5.68 18.84
N CYS A 554 -5.40 6.74 19.66
CA CYS A 554 -6.49 7.04 20.58
C CYS A 554 -7.79 7.38 19.83
N ARG A 555 -7.70 8.14 18.72
CA ARG A 555 -8.86 8.39 17.85
C ARG A 555 -9.42 7.10 17.26
N GLY A 556 -8.54 6.21 16.80
CA GLY A 556 -8.90 4.90 16.28
C GLY A 556 -9.59 4.01 17.31
N ALA A 557 -9.10 4.03 18.56
CA ALA A 557 -9.72 3.31 19.67
C ALA A 557 -11.16 3.77 19.91
N LEU A 558 -11.38 5.09 20.06
CA LEU A 558 -12.72 5.65 20.23
C LEU A 558 -13.63 5.34 19.03
N LYS A 559 -13.10 5.47 17.80
CA LYS A 559 -13.85 5.17 16.58
C LYS A 559 -14.28 3.70 16.53
N ARG A 560 -13.39 2.75 16.83
CA ARG A 560 -13.70 1.31 16.81
C ARG A 560 -14.77 0.95 17.83
N ILE A 561 -14.66 1.48 19.05
CA ILE A 561 -15.65 1.25 20.11
C ILE A 561 -17.03 1.74 19.67
N LEU A 562 -17.13 2.98 19.19
CA LEU A 562 -18.39 3.60 18.79
C LEU A 562 -18.99 2.95 17.53
N ALA A 563 -18.16 2.61 16.55
CA ALA A 563 -18.59 1.94 15.32
C ALA A 563 -19.21 0.56 15.59
N LYS A 564 -18.76 -0.17 16.62
CA LYS A 564 -19.35 -1.47 17.02
C LYS A 564 -20.83 -1.34 17.43
N TYR A 565 -21.28 -0.14 17.79
CA TYR A 565 -22.66 0.17 18.15
C TYR A 565 -23.37 1.09 17.16
N GLY A 566 -22.84 1.22 15.94
CA GLY A 566 -23.48 2.00 14.87
C GLY A 566 -23.29 3.51 14.96
N PHE A 567 -22.37 4.01 15.81
CA PHE A 567 -22.06 5.43 15.89
C PHE A 567 -20.89 5.79 14.98
N GLU A 568 -21.06 6.85 14.19
CA GLU A 568 -20.02 7.40 13.35
C GLU A 568 -19.53 8.76 13.89
N LEU A 569 -18.21 8.92 13.94
CA LEU A 569 -17.58 10.18 14.27
C LEU A 569 -17.41 11.00 12.99
N SER A 570 -17.99 12.20 12.97
CA SER A 570 -17.87 13.19 11.89
C SER A 570 -16.42 13.67 11.71
N ALA A 571 -16.16 14.30 10.56
CA ALA A 571 -14.88 14.96 10.31
C ALA A 571 -14.59 16.04 11.38
N GLY A 572 -13.42 15.98 12.00
CA GLY A 572 -13.03 16.87 13.11
C GLY A 572 -13.40 16.33 14.51
N GLN A 573 -14.31 15.36 14.62
CA GLN A 573 -14.54 14.64 15.87
C GLN A 573 -13.44 13.59 16.09
N GLY A 574 -12.96 13.50 17.32
CA GLY A 574 -11.86 12.62 17.68
C GLY A 574 -11.70 12.47 19.17
N PHE A 575 -10.56 11.91 19.58
CA PHE A 575 -10.35 11.52 20.97
C PHE A 575 -10.51 12.66 21.98
N HIS A 576 -10.28 13.92 21.59
CA HIS A 576 -10.46 15.09 22.44
C HIS A 576 -11.91 15.29 22.96
N MET A 577 -12.89 14.68 22.28
CA MET A 577 -14.28 14.61 22.74
C MET A 577 -14.41 13.99 24.13
N THR A 578 -13.59 12.98 24.46
CA THR A 578 -13.58 12.34 25.79
C THR A 578 -13.24 13.34 26.89
N ARG A 579 -12.21 14.15 26.68
CA ARG A 579 -11.79 15.21 27.61
C ARG A 579 -12.82 16.33 27.70
N LYS A 580 -13.42 16.75 26.58
CA LYS A 580 -14.50 17.74 26.59
C LYS A 580 -15.70 17.24 27.41
N THR A 581 -16.08 15.98 27.20
CA THR A 581 -17.16 15.32 27.96
C THR A 581 -16.85 15.27 29.45
N PHE A 582 -15.62 14.90 29.82
CA PHE A 582 -15.15 14.92 31.21
C PHE A 582 -15.26 16.31 31.84
N ALA A 583 -14.75 17.33 31.16
CA ALA A 583 -14.77 18.71 31.65
C ALA A 583 -16.21 19.24 31.78
N THR A 584 -17.07 19.02 30.79
CA THR A 584 -18.49 19.41 30.85
C THR A 584 -19.20 18.74 32.02
N ARG A 585 -19.02 17.43 32.22
CA ARG A 585 -19.60 16.72 33.38
C ARG A 585 -19.07 17.27 34.70
N MET A 586 -17.77 17.55 34.80
CA MET A 586 -17.20 18.16 36.01
C MET A 586 -17.79 19.55 36.29
N LEU A 587 -17.99 20.37 35.25
CA LEU A 587 -18.64 21.69 35.39
C LEU A 587 -20.10 21.57 35.81
N MET A 588 -20.84 20.61 35.27
CA MET A 588 -22.23 20.34 35.68
C MET A 588 -22.29 19.92 37.16
N TYR A 589 -21.45 18.99 37.59
CA TYR A 589 -21.37 18.60 39.00
C TYR A 589 -20.93 19.75 39.91
N GLY A 590 -20.00 20.60 39.47
CA GLY A 590 -19.59 21.79 40.21
C GLY A 590 -20.73 22.80 40.36
N LYS A 591 -21.53 23.00 39.31
CA LYS A 591 -22.72 23.86 39.34
C LYS A 591 -23.80 23.29 40.26
N GLU A 592 -24.05 21.98 40.21
CA GLU A 592 -25.00 21.30 41.10
C GLU A 592 -24.54 21.31 42.57
N ALA A 593 -23.25 21.16 42.83
CA ALA A 593 -22.70 21.27 44.19
C ALA A 593 -22.78 22.70 44.71
N SER A 594 -22.53 23.70 43.85
CA SER A 594 -22.72 25.11 44.19
C SER A 594 -24.18 25.47 44.43
N ASN A 595 -25.10 24.94 43.61
CA ASN A 595 -26.54 25.14 43.78
C ASN A 595 -27.05 24.47 45.06
N ARG A 596 -26.65 23.22 45.34
CA ARG A 596 -26.97 22.54 46.61
C ARG A 596 -26.40 23.29 47.81
N LYS A 597 -25.19 23.84 47.71
CA LYS A 597 -24.61 24.67 48.77
C LYS A 597 -25.40 25.96 48.97
N GLN A 598 -25.82 26.63 47.90
CA GLN A 598 -26.69 27.81 47.98
C GLN A 598 -28.08 27.48 48.55
N ASP A 599 -28.64 26.32 48.23
CA ASP A 599 -29.93 25.87 48.77
C ASP A 599 -29.82 25.47 50.25
N ILE A 600 -28.71 24.83 50.65
CA ILE A 600 -28.36 24.56 52.06
C ILE A 600 -28.16 25.89 52.81
N ASP A 601 -27.39 26.82 52.26
CA ASP A 601 -27.16 28.16 52.86
C ASP A 601 -28.48 28.96 52.97
N ARG A 602 -29.40 28.81 52.02
CA ARG A 602 -30.78 29.37 52.09
C ARG A 602 -31.65 28.70 53.15
N GLN A 603 -31.52 27.38 53.35
CA GLN A 603 -32.24 26.63 54.38
C GLN A 603 -31.70 26.88 55.80
N HIS A 604 -30.44 27.30 55.95
CA HIS A 604 -29.80 27.54 57.24
C HIS A 604 -29.81 29.00 57.72
N HIS A 605 -30.68 29.87 57.16
CA HIS A 605 -30.86 31.25 57.64
C HIS A 605 -31.52 31.38 59.03
N THR A 606 -31.56 30.32 59.86
CA THR A 606 -32.18 30.37 61.20
C THR A 606 -31.38 29.74 62.34
N ILE A 607 -30.07 29.45 62.25
CA ILE A 607 -29.23 29.08 63.44
C ILE A 607 -27.76 29.52 63.24
N PRO A 608 -27.08 30.15 64.22
CA PRO A 608 -25.73 30.69 64.04
C PRO A 608 -24.62 29.63 64.17
N ASN A 609 -23.67 29.70 63.22
CA ASN A 609 -22.26 29.30 63.26
C ASN A 609 -21.83 28.05 64.08
N GLN A 610 -21.49 26.97 63.36
CA GLN A 610 -20.26 26.22 63.59
C GLN A 610 -19.65 25.77 62.25
N ARG A 611 -18.41 26.20 61.97
CA ARG A 611 -17.62 25.82 60.78
C ARG A 611 -16.80 24.55 61.05
N PRO A 612 -16.75 23.61 60.09
CA PRO A 612 -15.53 22.84 59.82
C PRO A 612 -14.84 23.37 58.54
N LYS A 613 -13.51 23.42 58.58
CA LYS A 613 -12.64 23.87 57.49
C LYS A 613 -12.44 22.73 56.48
N ASP A 614 -13.12 22.76 55.34
CA ASP A 614 -12.73 21.98 54.16
C ASP A 614 -12.18 22.91 53.07
N LYS A 615 -10.86 23.06 53.05
CA LYS A 615 -10.09 23.71 51.99
C LYS A 615 -9.34 22.66 51.18
N HIS A 616 -9.99 21.91 50.28
CA HIS A 616 -9.23 21.14 49.28
C HIS A 616 -9.83 20.96 47.87
N CYS A 617 -11.06 21.36 47.59
CA CYS A 617 -11.64 21.15 46.24
C CYS A 617 -11.39 22.26 45.21
N GLY A 618 -10.72 23.36 45.57
CA GLY A 618 -10.64 24.57 44.72
C GLY A 618 -9.53 24.59 43.66
N ASN A 619 -8.47 23.79 43.78
CA ASN A 619 -7.22 24.06 43.05
C ASN A 619 -6.96 23.20 41.81
N VAL A 620 -7.74 22.14 41.56
CA VAL A 620 -7.57 21.29 40.36
C VAL A 620 -8.16 21.97 39.11
N HIS A 621 -9.15 22.84 39.30
CA HIS A 621 -9.89 23.54 38.23
C HIS A 621 -9.01 24.46 37.39
N ASN A 622 -8.13 25.27 38.00
CA ASN A 622 -7.29 26.24 37.27
C ASN A 622 -6.12 25.59 36.53
N TRP A 623 -5.75 24.36 36.88
CA TRP A 623 -4.56 23.70 36.37
C TRP A 623 -4.79 22.99 35.02
N LEU A 624 -6.03 22.58 34.73
CA LEU A 624 -6.38 21.87 33.50
C LEU A 624 -6.90 22.77 32.37
N TRP A 625 -7.29 24.01 32.67
CA TRP A 625 -8.00 24.92 31.76
C TRP A 625 -7.12 25.97 31.09
N ASN A 626 -6.05 26.44 31.74
CA ASN A 626 -5.21 27.48 31.15
C ASN A 626 -4.27 26.89 30.08
N HIS A 627 -4.63 27.16 28.81
CA HIS A 627 -3.90 26.95 27.56
C HIS A 627 -4.34 25.72 26.75
N GLY A 628 -5.52 25.88 26.14
CA GLY A 628 -6.03 25.12 24.99
C GLY A 628 -5.13 25.20 23.77
#